data_AF-A0AAD6N5A4-F1
#
_entry.id   AF-A0AAD6N5A4-F1
#
_cell.length_a   1.000
_cell.length_b   1.000
_cell.length_c   1.000
_cell.angle_alpha   90.00
_cell.angle_beta   90.00
_cell.angle_gamma   90.00
#
_symmetry.space_group_name_H-M   'P 1'
#
loop_
_entity.id
_entity.type
_entity.pdbx_description
1 polymer ?
#
loop_
_entity_poly.entity_id
_entity_poly.type
_entity_poly.pdbx_seq_one_letter_code
_entity_poly.pdbx_strand_id
1 'polypeptide(L)' 'MSTTRYNIPIPESLTILETRQELNDMARKYSLGSLAERNGEYCLLDHDATVLAIASDSLCEELDATIQEAIRYHETQTEA' A
#
# COMPACT_ATOMS: atom_id res chain seq x y z
N MET A 1 -12.59 -2.94 10.38
CA MET A 1 -11.38 -2.45 9.68
C MET A 1 -10.38 -2.03 10.73
N SER A 2 -9.13 -2.47 10.61
CA SER A 2 -8.07 -2.02 11.50
C SER A 2 -6.89 -1.55 10.66
N THR A 3 -6.25 -0.51 11.15
CA THR A 3 -5.02 0.12 10.64
C THR A 3 -4.07 0.16 11.83
N THR A 4 -3.87 -0.99 12.46
CA THR A 4 -3.15 -1.12 13.73
C THR A 4 -1.66 -0.85 13.52
N ARG A 5 -1.21 -0.95 12.26
CA ARG A 5 0.17 -0.68 11.85
C ARG A 5 0.44 0.83 11.68
N TYR A 6 -0.57 1.68 11.54
CA TYR A 6 -0.39 3.13 11.42
C TYR A 6 -0.10 3.79 12.76
N ASN A 7 1.13 4.27 12.94
CA ASN A 7 1.62 4.79 14.23
C ASN A 7 1.20 6.24 14.57
N ILE A 8 0.46 6.93 13.69
CA ILE A 8 -0.06 8.28 13.96
C ILE A 8 -1.59 8.28 13.86
N PRO A 9 -2.31 9.22 14.50
CA PRO A 9 -3.75 9.32 14.32
C PRO A 9 -4.09 9.52 12.84
N ILE A 10 -4.97 8.68 12.30
CA ILE A 10 -5.49 8.82 10.94
C ILE A 10 -6.48 9.98 10.93
N PRO A 11 -6.26 11.02 10.11
CA PRO A 11 -7.26 12.06 9.88
C PRO A 11 -8.57 11.45 9.35
N GLU A 12 -9.73 11.86 9.87
CA GLU A 12 -11.03 11.32 9.40
C GLU A 12 -11.29 11.56 7.90
N SER A 13 -10.58 12.51 7.29
CA SER A 13 -10.66 12.79 5.86
C SER A 13 -9.91 11.78 4.98
N LEU A 14 -9.09 10.91 5.57
CA LEU A 14 -8.27 9.94 4.84
C LEU A 14 -9.08 8.67 4.57
N THR A 15 -9.05 8.24 3.31
CA THR A 15 -9.69 7.00 2.89
C THR A 15 -8.85 5.81 3.33
N ILE A 16 -9.50 4.81 3.93
CA ILE A 16 -8.88 3.51 4.21
C ILE A 16 -9.24 2.57 3.06
N LEU A 17 -8.23 1.94 2.46
CA LEU A 17 -8.39 0.98 1.37
C LEU A 17 -8.34 -0.42 1.96
N GLU A 18 -9.40 -1.19 1.75
CA GLU A 18 -9.55 -2.52 2.34
C GLU A 18 -9.13 -3.63 1.38
N THR A 19 -9.19 -3.34 0.08
CA THR A 19 -8.97 -4.33 -0.99
C THR A 19 -7.96 -3.88 -2.03
N ARG A 20 -7.35 -4.87 -2.70
CA ARG A 20 -6.47 -4.61 -3.85
C ARG A 20 -7.18 -3.86 -4.96
N GLN A 21 -8.48 -4.09 -5.14
CA GLN A 21 -9.28 -3.43 -6.17
C GLN A 21 -9.37 -1.92 -5.90
N GLU A 22 -9.70 -1.52 -4.67
CA GLU A 22 -9.77 -0.11 -4.27
C GLU A 22 -8.41 0.60 -4.42
N LEU A 23 -7.33 -0.10 -4.05
CA LEU A 23 -5.97 0.40 -4.27
C LEU A 23 -5.68 0.63 -5.76
N ASN A 24 -6.01 -0.33 -6.61
CA ASN A 24 -5.79 -0.23 -8.05
C ASN A 24 -6.64 0.89 -8.68
N ASP A 25 -7.89 1.05 -8.23
CA ASP A 25 -8.77 2.11 -8.72
C ASP A 25 -8.26 3.50 -8.33
N MET A 26 -7.74 3.64 -7.10
CA MET A 26 -7.08 4.85 -6.66
C MET A 26 -5.77 5.11 -7.42
N ALA A 27 -4.94 4.10 -7.66
CA ALA A 27 -3.71 4.24 -8.46
C ALA A 27 -4.01 4.66 -9.91
N ARG A 28 -5.11 4.19 -10.50
CA ARG A 28 -5.56 4.64 -11.83
C ARG A 28 -6.01 6.09 -11.83
N LYS A 29 -6.71 6.51 -10.77
CA LYS A 29 -7.17 7.90 -10.59
C LYS A 29 -6.02 8.87 -10.36
N TYR A 30 -5.01 8.45 -9.60
CA TYR A 30 -3.82 9.22 -9.28
C TYR A 30 -2.59 8.58 -9.94
N SER A 31 -2.51 8.68 -11.27
CA SER A 31 -1.49 8.00 -12.08
C SER A 31 -0.06 8.44 -11.81
N LEU A 32 0.13 9.63 -11.23
CA LEU A 32 1.43 10.14 -10.77
C LEU A 32 1.70 9.81 -9.29
N GLY A 33 0.76 9.15 -8.63
CA GLY A 33 0.89 8.71 -7.26
C GLY A 33 1.79 7.49 -7.12
N SER A 34 2.24 7.25 -5.90
CA SER A 34 3.08 6.11 -5.58
C SER A 34 2.61 5.43 -4.30
N LEU A 35 2.76 4.11 -4.25
CA LEU A 35 2.58 3.34 -3.03
C LEU A 35 3.88 3.39 -2.23
N ALA A 36 3.82 3.81 -0.98
CA ALA A 36 4.97 3.89 -0.10
C ALA A 36 4.62 3.39 1.31
N GLU A 37 5.57 2.74 1.97
CA GLU A 37 5.45 2.44 3.39
C GLU A 37 5.71 3.73 4.20
N ARG A 38 4.72 4.17 4.99
CA ARG A 38 4.84 5.31 5.89
C ARG A 38 4.18 5.02 7.22
N ASN A 39 4.84 5.42 8.31
CA ASN A 39 4.36 5.25 9.68
C ASN A 39 4.01 3.80 10.05
N GLY A 40 4.60 2.82 9.37
CA GLY A 40 4.38 1.38 9.61
C GLY A 40 3.35 0.71 8.70
N GLU A 41 2.67 1.46 7.82
CA GLU A 41 1.62 0.93 6.94
C GLU A 41 1.81 1.41 5.48
N TYR A 42 1.19 0.72 4.52
CA TYR A 42 1.22 1.15 3.12
C TYR A 42 0.26 2.31 2.89
N CYS A 43 0.75 3.37 2.26
CA CYS A 43 -0.02 4.56 1.92
C CYS A 43 0.09 4.88 0.43
N LEU A 44 -1.02 5.27 -0.19
CA LEU A 44 -1.00 5.87 -1.51
C LEU A 44 -0.74 7.36 -1.37
N LEU A 45 0.31 7.82 -2.05
CA LEU A 45 0.72 9.21 -2.10
C LEU A 45 0.36 9.82 -3.46
N ASP A 46 0.11 11.11 -3.50
CA ASP A 46 0.08 11.87 -4.75
C ASP A 46 1.50 12.27 -5.21
N HIS A 47 1.57 13.06 -6.29
CA HIS A 47 2.84 13.57 -6.83
C HIS A 47 3.61 14.51 -5.89
N ASP A 48 2.94 15.12 -4.91
CA ASP A 48 3.51 16.02 -3.91
C ASP A 48 3.86 15.29 -2.61
N ALA A 49 3.78 13.95 -2.60
CA ALA A 49 3.96 13.09 -1.44
C ALA A 49 2.91 13.30 -0.33
N THR A 50 1.74 13.82 -0.68
CA THR A 50 0.58 13.93 0.20
C THR A 50 -0.12 12.59 0.31
N VAL A 51 -0.49 12.17 1.53
CA VAL A 51 -1.22 10.93 1.76
C VAL A 51 -2.66 11.07 1.25
N LEU A 52 -3.01 10.25 0.26
CA LEU A 52 -4.36 10.19 -0.31
C LEU A 52 -5.21 9.11 0.35
N ALA A 53 -4.59 7.97 0.67
CA ALA A 53 -5.25 6.84 1.29
C ALA A 53 -4.25 5.96 2.04
N ILE A 54 -4.75 5.20 3.01
CA ILE A 54 -3.99 4.25 3.83
C ILE A 54 -4.57 2.85 3.57
N ALA A 55 -3.71 1.86 3.35
CA ALA A 55 -4.15 0.47 3.26
C ALA A 55 -4.57 -0.02 4.65
N SER A 56 -5.57 -0.89 4.75
CA SER A 56 -5.89 -1.59 5.99
C SER A 56 -4.84 -2.66 6.31
N ASP A 57 -4.86 -3.17 7.55
CA ASP A 57 -4.02 -4.28 7.97
C ASP A 57 -4.17 -5.49 7.03
N SER A 58 -5.41 -5.82 6.63
CA SER A 58 -5.71 -6.93 5.72
C SER A 58 -5.12 -6.73 4.32
N LEU A 59 -5.21 -5.52 3.78
CA LEU A 59 -4.61 -5.21 2.49
C LEU A 59 -3.09 -5.23 2.58
N CYS A 60 -2.52 -4.78 3.70
CA CYS A 60 -1.08 -4.85 3.95
C CYS A 60 -0.58 -6.30 3.96
N GLU A 61 -1.31 -7.24 4.58
CA GLU A 61 -0.96 -8.66 4.55
C GLU A 61 -0.92 -9.23 3.12
N GLU A 62 -1.90 -8.87 2.28
CA GLU A 62 -1.90 -9.29 0.88
C GLU A 62 -0.73 -8.69 0.08
N LEU A 63 -0.41 -7.42 0.32
CA LEU A 63 0.70 -6.72 -0.33
C LEU A 63 2.04 -7.33 0.07
N ASP A 64 2.24 -7.58 1.37
CA ASP A 64 3.43 -8.22 1.91
C ASP A 64 3.64 -9.61 1.29
N ALA A 65 2.57 -10.42 1.19
CA ALA A 65 2.63 -11.73 0.54
C ALA A 65 3.03 -11.62 -0.94
N THR A 66 2.46 -10.66 -1.67
CA THR A 66 2.77 -10.45 -3.10
C THR A 66 4.22 -10.01 -3.30
N ILE A 67 4.73 -9.10 -2.46
CA ILE A 67 6.11 -8.63 -2.52
C ILE A 67 7.08 -9.77 -2.19
N GLN A 68 6.77 -10.56 -1.17
CA GLN A 68 7.60 -11.71 -0.78
C GLN A 68 7.64 -12.78 -1.88
N GLU A 69 6.52 -13.05 -2.54
CA GLU A 69 6.46 -13.94 -3.71
C GLU A 69 7.29 -13.39 -4.88
N ALA A 70 7.20 -12.09 -5.17
CA ALA A 70 7.96 -11.46 -6.24
C ALA A 70 9.48 -11.51 -5.98
N ILE A 71 9.91 -11.28 -4.73
CA ILE A 71 11.32 -11.41 -4.31
C ILE A 71 11.81 -12.84 -4.54
N ARG A 72 11.07 -13.85 -4.06
CA ARG A 72 11.42 -15.27 -4.25
C ARG A 72 11.53 -15.62 -5.74
N TYR A 73 10.60 -15.14 -6.55
CA TYR A 73 10.64 -15.37 -7.99
C TYR A 73 11.90 -14.78 -8.64
N HIS A 74 12.27 -13.54 -8.29
CA HIS A 74 13.49 -12.92 -8.80
C HIS A 74 14.78 -13.61 -8.33
N GLU A 75 14.84 -14.08 -7.09
CA GLU A 75 15.98 -14.84 -6.57
C GLU A 75 16.16 -16.15 -7.35
N THR A 76 15.07 -16.88 -7.65
CA THR A 76 15.13 -18.14 -8.42
C THR A 76 15.48 -17.96 -9.90
N GLN A 77 15.26 -16.78 -10.48
CA GLN A 77 15.60 -16.46 -11.88
C GLN A 77 17.03 -15.94 -12.05
N THR A 78 17.70 -15.56 -10.97
CA THR A 78 19.09 -15.05 -11.00
C THR A 78 20.13 -16.19 -11.00
N GLU A 79 19.71 -17.44 -10.75
CA GLU A 79 20.57 -18.64 -10.76
C GLU A 79 20.53 -19.46 -12.08
N ALA A 80 19.99 -18.91 -13.18
CA ALA A 80 19.89 -19.60 -14.48
C ALA A 80 20.95 -19.16 -15.51
#